data_AF-A0A6D2KUD0-F1
#
_entry.id   AF-A0A6D2KUD0-F1
#
_cell.length_a   1.000
_cell.length_b   1.000
_cell.length_c   1.000
_cell.angle_alpha   90.00
_cell.angle_beta   90.00
_cell.angle_gamma   90.00
#
_symmetry.space_group_name_H-M   'P 1'
#
loop_
_entity.id
_entity.type
_entity.pdbx_description
1 polymer ?
#
loop_
_entity_poly.entity_id
_entity_poly.type
_entity_poly.pdbx_seq_one_letter_code
_entity_poly.pdbx_strand_id
1 'polypeptide(L)'
;MLKMRLMTLAAAELSRRGPLGDGRAWWTPWRSEISSLSLIKTVEYNLSYVYHAMYAYFDRDNIALKGLAIFFKESSVEEREHVEKLVEYQNKRGGRVKLQSIVMPLTEFEHVDKGYALYGKLLL
;
A
#
# COMPACT_ATOMS: atom_id res chain seq x y z
N MET A 1 -0.24 -0.79 -11.81
CA MET A 1 -1.08 -1.65 -12.68
C MET A 1 -0.77 -3.16 -12.65
N LEU A 2 0.48 -3.64 -12.81
CA LEU A 2 0.77 -5.09 -12.78
C LEU A 2 0.58 -5.74 -11.38
N LYS A 3 0.87 -4.98 -10.31
CA LYS A 3 0.76 -5.41 -8.90
C LYS A 3 -0.69 -5.75 -8.50
N MET A 4 -1.65 -4.95 -8.97
CA MET A 4 -3.08 -5.16 -8.74
C MET A 4 -3.62 -6.36 -9.51
N ARG A 5 -3.15 -6.65 -10.73
CA ARG A 5 -3.57 -7.87 -11.44
C ARG A 5 -3.17 -9.14 -10.69
N LEU A 6 -1.98 -9.19 -10.10
CA LEU A 6 -1.55 -10.34 -9.29
C LEU A 6 -2.36 -10.47 -8.00
N MET A 7 -2.61 -9.37 -7.29
CA MET A 7 -3.42 -9.37 -6.05
C MET A 7 -4.88 -9.75 -6.31
N THR A 8 -5.51 -9.17 -7.33
CA THR A 8 -6.90 -9.46 -7.69
C THR A 8 -7.05 -10.86 -8.30
N LEU A 9 -6.09 -11.35 -9.09
CA LEU A 9 -6.10 -12.73 -9.58
C LEU A 9 -5.91 -13.74 -8.45
N ALA A 10 -5.02 -13.46 -7.48
CA ALA A 10 -4.86 -14.29 -6.30
C ALA A 10 -6.15 -14.31 -5.46
N ALA A 11 -6.77 -13.15 -5.22
CA ALA A 11 -8.04 -13.05 -4.51
C ALA A 11 -9.21 -13.72 -5.27
N ALA A 12 -9.25 -13.62 -6.61
CA ALA A 12 -10.24 -14.26 -7.45
C ALA A 12 -10.07 -15.79 -7.51
N GLU A 13 -8.83 -16.28 -7.54
CA GLU A 13 -8.51 -17.71 -7.45
C GLU A 13 -8.90 -18.29 -6.08
N LEU A 14 -8.65 -17.54 -5.01
CA LEU A 14 -9.07 -17.90 -3.65
C LEU A 14 -10.59 -17.82 -3.45
N SER A 15 -11.28 -16.94 -4.18
CA SER A 15 -12.74 -16.81 -4.18
C SER A 15 -13.46 -17.94 -4.92
N ARG A 16 -12.83 -18.53 -5.96
CA ARG A 16 -13.37 -19.70 -6.69
C ARG A 16 -13.42 -20.98 -5.84
N ARG A 17 -12.66 -21.03 -4.75
CA ARG A 17 -12.78 -22.07 -3.72
C ARG A 17 -13.92 -21.71 -2.77
N GLY A 18 -15.15 -22.08 -3.17
CA GLY A 18 -16.36 -21.94 -2.35
C GLY A 18 -16.25 -22.65 -0.99
N PRO A 19 -17.18 -22.41 -0.05
CA PRO A 19 -17.18 -23.12 1.22
C PRO A 19 -17.65 -24.57 0.97
N LEU A 20 -16.72 -25.52 1.06
CA LEU A 20 -17.06 -26.95 1.16
C LEU A 20 -17.10 -27.30 2.66
N GLY A 21 -18.01 -28.17 3.05
CA GLY A 21 -18.45 -28.34 4.43
C GLY A 21 -17.41 -28.81 5.46
N ASP A 22 -17.94 -28.91 6.68
CA ASP A 22 -17.40 -29.38 7.96
C ASP A 22 -16.42 -28.45 8.69
N GLY A 23 -16.79 -28.10 9.93
CA GLY A 23 -16.28 -26.96 10.68
C GLY A 23 -14.91 -27.14 11.35
N ARG A 24 -14.05 -28.09 10.94
CA ARG A 24 -12.72 -28.26 11.59
C ARG A 24 -11.52 -28.33 10.64
N ALA A 25 -11.68 -28.74 9.38
CA ALA A 25 -10.55 -28.87 8.44
C ALA A 25 -10.08 -27.54 7.81
N TRP A 26 -10.93 -26.51 7.80
CA TRP A 26 -10.66 -25.21 7.12
C TRP A 26 -9.87 -24.20 7.95
N TRP A 27 -9.66 -24.47 9.25
CA TRP A 27 -9.07 -23.49 10.16
C TRP A 27 -7.59 -23.22 9.90
N THR A 28 -6.83 -24.18 9.37
CA THR A 28 -5.38 -24.01 9.17
C THR A 28 -5.03 -23.18 7.91
N PRO A 29 -5.59 -23.43 6.71
CA PRO A 29 -5.32 -22.56 5.54
C PRO A 29 -5.88 -21.14 5.71
N TRP A 30 -7.06 -21.02 6.33
CA TRP A 30 -7.71 -19.73 6.57
C TRP A 30 -6.94 -18.87 7.58
N ARG A 31 -6.30 -19.48 8.60
CA ARG A 31 -5.39 -18.75 9.51
C ARG A 31 -4.17 -18.19 8.80
N SER A 32 -3.55 -18.96 7.90
CA SER A 32 -2.42 -18.46 7.10
C SER A 32 -2.83 -17.33 6.16
N GLU A 33 -4.02 -17.41 5.55
CA GLU A 33 -4.57 -16.38 4.68
C GLU A 33 -4.91 -15.08 5.47
N ILE A 34 -5.54 -15.19 6.64
CA ILE A 34 -5.80 -14.01 7.50
C ILE A 34 -4.49 -13.34 7.92
N SER A 35 -3.47 -14.15 8.24
CA SER A 35 -2.16 -13.61 8.63
C SER A 35 -1.51 -12.86 7.47
N SER A 36 -1.58 -13.40 6.24
CA SER A 36 -1.03 -12.70 5.06
C SER A 36 -1.82 -11.45 4.73
N LEU A 37 -3.16 -11.47 4.81
CA LEU A 37 -4.00 -10.28 4.62
C LEU A 37 -3.70 -9.19 5.66
N SER A 38 -3.40 -9.57 6.90
CA SER A 38 -2.98 -8.62 7.93
C SER A 38 -1.70 -7.90 7.53
N LEU A 39 -0.71 -8.61 7.00
CA LEU A 39 0.55 -8.02 6.54
C LEU A 39 0.34 -7.13 5.32
N ILE A 40 -0.45 -7.57 4.34
CA ILE A 40 -0.74 -6.78 3.13
C ILE A 40 -1.39 -5.45 3.49
N LYS A 41 -2.45 -5.45 4.33
CA LYS A 41 -3.11 -4.20 4.75
C LYS A 41 -2.14 -3.24 5.46
N THR A 42 -1.27 -3.76 6.32
CA THR A 42 -0.24 -2.94 6.99
C THR A 42 0.71 -2.32 5.99
N VAL A 43 1.16 -3.05 4.98
CA VAL A 43 2.04 -2.53 3.92
C VAL A 43 1.34 -1.44 3.11
N GLU A 44 0.10 -1.67 2.65
CA GLU A 44 -0.64 -0.68 1.85
C GLU A 44 -0.95 0.59 2.66
N TYR A 45 -1.29 0.48 3.95
CA TYR A 45 -1.44 1.66 4.81
C TYR A 45 -0.13 2.43 5.01
N ASN A 46 1.01 1.72 5.17
CA ASN A 46 2.31 2.37 5.26
C ASN A 46 2.63 3.12 3.94
N LEU A 47 2.38 2.51 2.79
CA LEU A 47 2.57 3.16 1.49
C LEU A 47 1.67 4.38 1.32
N SER A 48 0.39 4.25 1.67
CA SER A 48 -0.56 5.38 1.69
C SER A 48 -0.02 6.53 2.55
N TYR A 49 0.54 6.24 3.72
CA TYR A 49 1.08 7.25 4.63
C TYR A 49 2.36 7.89 4.11
N VAL A 50 3.27 7.10 3.52
CA VAL A 50 4.48 7.61 2.83
C VAL A 50 4.10 8.53 1.67
N TYR A 51 3.18 8.12 0.80
CA TYR A 51 2.71 8.97 -0.30
C TYR A 51 2.03 10.24 0.19
N HIS A 52 1.30 10.17 1.31
CA HIS A 52 0.71 11.35 1.92
C HIS A 52 1.78 12.34 2.43
N ALA A 53 2.85 11.83 3.05
CA ALA A 53 3.98 12.65 3.49
C ALA A 53 4.70 13.30 2.29
N MET A 54 4.86 12.58 1.18
CA MET A 54 5.44 13.12 -0.05
C MET A 54 4.56 14.21 -0.65
N TYR A 55 3.24 14.03 -0.69
CA TYR A 55 2.29 15.08 -1.07
C TYR A 55 2.52 16.33 -0.21
N ALA A 56 2.52 16.18 1.12
CA ALA A 56 2.70 17.29 2.05
C ALA A 56 4.05 18.01 1.87
N TYR A 57 5.11 17.30 1.47
CA TYR A 57 6.42 17.89 1.17
C TYR A 57 6.41 18.68 -0.15
N PHE A 58 5.95 18.07 -1.24
CA PHE A 58 5.97 18.70 -2.57
C PHE A 58 4.96 19.83 -2.75
N ASP A 59 3.91 19.87 -1.93
CA ASP A 59 2.90 20.93 -1.95
C ASP A 59 3.34 22.21 -1.22
N ARG A 60 4.43 22.18 -0.44
CA ARG A 60 4.97 23.36 0.26
C ARG A 60 5.28 24.50 -0.71
N ASP A 61 5.14 25.73 -0.25
CA ASP A 61 5.43 26.95 -1.02
C ASP A 61 6.89 27.07 -1.44
N ASN A 62 7.83 26.59 -0.61
CA ASN A 62 9.26 26.61 -0.87
C ASN A 62 9.79 25.45 -1.74
N ILE A 63 8.96 24.44 -2.04
CA ILE A 63 9.27 23.34 -2.97
C ILE A 63 8.45 23.49 -4.27
N ALA A 64 7.14 23.75 -4.13
CA ALA A 64 6.18 24.10 -5.17
C ALA A 64 6.10 23.14 -6.38
N LEU A 65 6.41 21.86 -6.20
CA LEU A 65 6.32 20.84 -7.26
C LEU A 65 4.89 20.26 -7.33
N LYS A 66 3.93 21.10 -7.72
CA LYS A 66 2.49 20.78 -7.68
C LYS A 66 2.09 19.54 -8.48
N GLY A 67 2.74 19.29 -9.62
CA GLY A 67 2.48 18.07 -10.42
C GLY A 67 2.81 16.78 -9.65
N LEU A 68 3.95 16.76 -8.95
CA LEU A 68 4.31 15.63 -8.08
C LEU A 68 3.40 15.55 -6.86
N ALA A 69 3.02 16.70 -6.29
CA ALA A 69 2.09 16.75 -5.16
C ALA A 69 0.75 16.08 -5.51
N ILE A 70 0.16 16.40 -6.67
CA ILE A 70 -1.09 15.78 -7.15
C ILE A 70 -0.90 14.27 -7.32
N PHE A 71 0.17 13.84 -8.00
CA PHE A 71 0.46 12.42 -8.22
C PHE A 71 0.54 11.62 -6.90
N PHE A 72 1.26 12.14 -5.90
CA PHE A 72 1.40 11.46 -4.61
C PHE A 72 0.12 11.51 -3.78
N LYS A 73 -0.68 12.56 -3.91
CA LYS A 73 -2.00 12.64 -3.28
C LYS A 73 -2.94 11.57 -3.83
N GLU A 74 -2.99 11.41 -5.15
CA GLU A 74 -3.80 10.38 -5.81
C GLU A 74 -3.31 8.97 -5.46
N SER A 75 -1.99 8.75 -5.50
CA SER A 75 -1.38 7.47 -5.12
C SER A 75 -1.68 7.08 -3.66
N SER A 76 -1.65 8.06 -2.74
CA SER A 76 -2.01 7.84 -1.33
C SER A 76 -3.47 7.38 -1.16
N VAL A 77 -4.39 7.92 -1.97
CA VAL A 77 -5.79 7.52 -1.97
C VAL A 77 -5.96 6.11 -2.56
N GLU A 78 -5.32 5.80 -3.69
CA GLU A 78 -5.38 4.48 -4.33
C GLU A 78 -4.97 3.35 -3.36
N GLU A 79 -3.87 3.52 -2.64
CA GLU A 79 -3.42 2.49 -1.68
C GLU A 79 -4.38 2.33 -0.48
N ARG A 80 -5.08 3.40 -0.10
CA ARG A 80 -6.11 3.31 0.96
C ARG A 80 -7.35 2.58 0.46
N GLU A 81 -7.76 2.78 -0.78
CA GLU A 81 -8.82 2.00 -1.42
C GLU A 81 -8.47 0.50 -1.52
N HIS A 82 -7.19 0.15 -1.72
CA HIS A 82 -6.74 -1.24 -1.68
C HIS A 82 -7.01 -1.88 -0.31
N VAL A 83 -6.70 -1.17 0.78
CA VAL A 83 -6.97 -1.67 2.13
C VAL A 83 -8.47 -1.84 2.39
N GLU A 84 -9.30 -0.90 1.96
CA GLU A 84 -10.76 -0.98 2.11
C GLU A 84 -11.31 -2.23 1.44
N LYS A 85 -10.89 -2.52 0.20
CA LYS A 85 -11.27 -3.76 -0.51
C LYS A 85 -10.85 -5.03 0.24
N LEU A 86 -9.67 -5.05 0.86
CA LEU A 86 -9.20 -6.20 1.65
C LEU A 86 -9.98 -6.35 2.97
N VAL A 87 -10.36 -5.24 3.60
CA VAL A 87 -11.22 -5.23 4.79
C VAL A 87 -12.61 -5.77 4.47
N GLU A 88 -13.22 -5.30 3.38
CA GLU A 88 -14.49 -5.81 2.89
C GLU A 88 -14.44 -7.30 2.57
N TYR A 89 -13.39 -7.73 1.85
CA TYR A 89 -13.16 -9.15 1.54
C TYR A 89 -13.09 -10.00 2.80
N GLN A 90 -12.28 -9.57 3.78
CA GLN A 90 -12.11 -10.30 5.03
C GLN A 90 -13.41 -10.37 5.84
N ASN A 91 -14.15 -9.26 5.93
CA ASN A 91 -15.45 -9.21 6.61
C ASN A 91 -16.47 -10.13 5.93
N LYS A 92 -16.53 -10.13 4.59
CA LYS A 92 -17.41 -11.00 3.79
C LYS A 92 -17.14 -12.50 4.03
N ARG A 93 -15.91 -12.86 4.40
CA ARG A 93 -15.49 -14.24 4.71
C ARG A 93 -15.60 -14.57 6.21
N GLY A 94 -16.21 -13.70 7.02
CA GLY A 94 -16.38 -13.89 8.46
C GLY A 94 -15.07 -13.74 9.27
N GLY A 95 -14.01 -13.21 8.65
CA GLY A 95 -12.75 -12.93 9.30
C GLY A 95 -12.81 -11.67 10.16
N ARG A 96 -11.98 -11.60 11.21
CA ARG A 96 -11.83 -10.39 12.02
C ARG A 96 -10.61 -9.59 11.59
N VAL A 97 -10.84 -8.35 11.18
CA VAL A 97 -9.78 -7.43 10.79
C VAL A 97 -8.89 -7.12 12.00
N LYS A 98 -7.59 -7.37 11.83
CA LYS A 98 -6.53 -6.85 12.69
C LYS A 98 -5.69 -5.90 11.86
N LEU A 99 -5.37 -4.75 12.43
CA LEU A 99 -4.43 -3.77 11.90
C LEU A 99 -3.23 -3.70 12.83
N GLN A 100 -2.05 -3.49 12.26
CA GLN A 100 -0.82 -3.31 13.02
C GLN A 100 -0.44 -1.83 13.06
N SER A 101 0.54 -1.49 13.88
CA SER A 101 1.11 -0.15 13.93
C SER A 101 1.69 0.24 12.57
N ILE A 102 1.43 1.48 12.16
CA ILE A 102 2.01 2.10 10.97
C ILE A 102 3.32 2.77 11.40
N VAL A 103 4.35 2.67 10.55
CA VAL A 103 5.65 3.30 10.78
C VAL A 103 5.58 4.76 10.35
N MET A 104 6.17 5.65 11.14
CA MET A 104 6.28 7.07 10.79
C MET A 104 7.16 7.24 9.53
N PRO A 105 6.65 7.87 8.46
CA PRO A 105 7.43 8.13 7.27
C PRO A 105 8.41 9.28 7.49
N LEU A 106 9.44 9.34 6.66
CA LEU A 106 10.28 10.54 6.57
C LEU A 106 9.44 11.70 6.01
N THR A 107 9.55 12.86 6.66
CA THR A 107 8.81 14.08 6.30
C THR A 107 9.69 15.15 5.66
N GLU A 108 11.00 15.00 5.80
CA GLU A 108 12.01 15.81 5.13
C GLU A 108 12.81 14.91 4.21
N PHE A 109 12.94 15.35 2.96
CA PHE A 109 13.75 14.67 1.97
C PHE A 109 14.97 15.56 1.77
N GLU A 110 16.07 15.24 2.45
CA GLU A 110 17.31 15.99 2.29
C GLU A 110 17.67 16.06 0.82
N HIS A 111 17.76 17.27 0.28
CA HIS A 111 18.50 17.51 -0.94
C HIS A 111 19.98 17.36 -0.59
N VAL A 112 20.50 16.13 -0.65
CA VAL A 112 21.95 15.85 -0.53
C VAL A 112 22.74 16.70 -1.53
N ASP A 113 22.08 17.24 -2.57
CA ASP A 113 22.73 18.00 -3.63
C ASP A 113 22.03 19.29 -4.05
N LYS A 114 22.49 20.40 -3.48
CA LYS A 114 22.95 21.53 -4.31
C LYS A 114 24.36 21.24 -4.89
N GLY A 115 24.65 19.98 -5.25
CA GLY A 115 26.01 19.41 -5.33
C GLY A 115 26.30 18.42 -6.47
N TYR A 116 25.36 18.06 -7.35
CA TYR A 116 25.64 17.32 -8.60
C TYR A 116 25.12 17.98 -9.88
N ALA A 117 24.63 19.22 -9.82
CA ALA A 117 24.43 20.03 -11.02
C ALA A 117 25.75 20.28 -11.80
N LEU A 118 26.91 19.94 -11.24
CA LEU A 118 28.23 20.00 -11.87
C LEU A 118 28.71 18.69 -12.53
N TYR A 119 28.21 17.51 -12.14
CA TYR A 119 28.74 16.23 -12.65
C TYR A 119 28.02 15.69 -13.90
N GLY A 120 26.87 16.26 -14.26
CA GLY A 120 26.20 15.99 -15.55
C GLY A 120 26.91 16.59 -16.78
N LYS A 121 28.13 17.13 -16.64
CA LYS A 121 28.94 17.69 -17.73
C LYS A 121 30.18 16.85 -18.08
N LEU A 122 30.37 15.65 -17.52
CA LEU A 122 31.56 14.84 -17.81
C LEU A 122 31.33 13.34 -18.04
N LEU A 123 30.12 12.88 -18.37
CA LEU A 123 29.89 11.51 -18.86
C LEU A 123 28.72 11.46 -19.89
N LEU A 124 28.83 12.28 -20.93
CA LEU A 124 28.38 11.96 -22.30
C LEU A 124 29.61 12.07 -23.21
#